data_AF-A0AA88AJ64-F1
#
_entry.id   AF-A0AA88AJ64-F1
#
_cell.length_a   1.000
_cell.length_b   1.000
_cell.length_c   1.000
_cell.angle_alpha   90.00
_cell.angle_beta   90.00
_cell.angle_gamma   90.00
#
_symmetry.space_group_name_H-M   'P 1'
#
loop_
_entity.id
_entity.type
_entity.pdbx_description
1 polymer ?
#
loop_
_entity_poly.entity_id
_entity_poly.type
_entity_poly.pdbx_seq_one_letter_code
_entity_poly.pdbx_strand_id
1 'polypeptide(L)'
;MAEKPSKGIVAVNPKPSKGFTSNLIDWVENLVVKFMYNSSHSHHYLSGDFAPVRLETPPTADLPVSGSLPVSDSFLYKFYCFLI
;
A
#
# COMPACT_ATOMS: atom_id res chain seq x y z
N MET A 1 21.56 28.54 -2.97
CA MET A 1 21.00 27.80 -1.81
C MET A 1 20.36 26.54 -2.36
N ALA A 2 20.95 25.38 -2.10
CA ALA A 2 20.56 24.12 -2.70
C ALA A 2 19.40 23.48 -1.90
N GLU A 3 18.29 23.25 -2.57
CA GLU A 3 17.14 22.51 -2.07
C GLU A 3 17.46 21.00 -2.06
N LYS A 4 17.19 20.34 -0.94
CA LYS A 4 17.49 18.93 -0.68
C LYS A 4 16.24 18.12 -1.05
N PRO A 5 16.26 17.19 -2.03
CA PRO A 5 15.04 16.50 -2.43
C PRO A 5 14.59 15.56 -1.31
N SER A 6 13.37 15.77 -0.84
CA SER A 6 12.68 14.87 0.08
C SER A 6 12.52 13.51 -0.60
N LYS A 7 12.87 12.45 0.13
CA LYS A 7 12.69 11.06 -0.27
C LYS A 7 11.20 10.70 -0.20
N GLY A 8 10.40 11.30 -1.07
CA GLY A 8 8.98 11.01 -1.24
C GLY A 8 8.76 9.72 -2.00
N ILE A 9 7.63 9.05 -1.74
CA ILE A 9 7.16 7.87 -2.47
C ILE A 9 7.26 8.17 -3.97
N VAL A 10 8.06 7.36 -4.68
CA VAL A 10 8.14 7.42 -6.14
C VAL A 10 6.75 7.07 -6.66
N ALA A 11 6.05 8.07 -7.19
CA ALA A 11 4.77 7.85 -7.86
C ALA A 11 5.02 6.90 -9.02
N VAL A 12 4.61 5.65 -8.86
CA VAL A 12 4.62 4.65 -9.93
C VAL A 12 3.62 5.16 -10.96
N ASN A 13 4.11 5.75 -12.04
CA ASN A 13 3.30 6.17 -13.18
C ASN A 13 3.46 5.11 -14.27
N PRO A 14 2.74 3.97 -14.19
CA PRO A 14 2.78 3.02 -15.28
C PRO A 14 2.23 3.73 -16.52
N LYS A 15 2.91 3.61 -17.66
CA LYS A 15 2.35 3.97 -18.98
C LYS A 15 1.67 2.72 -19.53
N PRO A 16 0.37 2.49 -19.28
CA PRO A 16 -0.31 1.35 -19.85
C PRO A 16 -0.35 1.53 -21.37
N SER A 17 0.36 0.68 -22.10
CA SER A 17 0.20 0.57 -23.55
C SER A 17 -1.11 -0.18 -23.82
N LYS A 18 -2.24 0.54 -23.83
CA LYS A 18 -3.55 -0.02 -24.17
C LYS A 18 -3.65 -0.33 -25.67
N GLY A 19 -2.92 -1.34 -26.12
CA GLY A 19 -3.07 -1.89 -27.47
C GLY A 19 -4.38 -2.66 -27.62
N PHE A 20 -4.87 -2.78 -28.86
CA PHE A 20 -6.08 -3.57 -29.16
C PHE A 20 -6.00 -5.02 -28.67
N THR A 21 -4.81 -5.60 -28.65
CA THR A 21 -4.54 -6.95 -28.13
C THR A 21 -4.76 -7.04 -26.62
N SER A 22 -4.40 -6.02 -25.84
CA SER A 22 -4.61 -5.99 -24.39
C SER A 22 -6.10 -6.03 -24.03
N ASN A 23 -6.92 -5.24 -24.72
CA ASN A 23 -8.37 -5.22 -24.48
C ASN A 23 -9.04 -6.57 -24.80
N LEU A 24 -8.56 -7.26 -25.84
CA LEU A 24 -9.09 -8.58 -26.20
C LEU A 24 -8.74 -9.63 -25.13
N ILE A 25 -7.49 -9.62 -24.65
CA ILE A 25 -7.04 -10.53 -23.59
C ILE A 25 -7.83 -10.27 -22.30
N ASP A 26 -7.98 -9.00 -21.89
CA ASP A 26 -8.78 -8.62 -20.71
C ASP A 26 -10.23 -9.11 -20.82
N TRP A 27 -10.83 -9.06 -22.01
CA TRP A 27 -12.20 -9.52 -22.24
C TRP A 27 -12.33 -11.05 -22.13
N VAL A 28 -11.38 -11.78 -22.71
CA VAL A 28 -11.35 -13.25 -22.63
C VAL A 28 -11.14 -13.70 -21.17
N GLU A 29 -10.21 -13.09 -20.46
CA GLU A 29 -9.97 -13.38 -19.03
C GLU A 29 -11.24 -13.16 -18.21
N ASN A 30 -11.91 -12.02 -18.38
CA ASN A 30 -13.13 -11.70 -17.64
C ASN A 30 -14.26 -12.70 -17.92
N LEU A 31 -14.40 -13.19 -19.15
CA LEU A 31 -15.37 -14.23 -19.49
C LEU A 31 -15.05 -15.56 -18.80
N VAL A 32 -13.79 -15.98 -18.79
CA VAL A 32 -13.35 -17.22 -18.14
C VAL A 32 -13.54 -17.13 -16.63
N VAL A 33 -13.12 -16.02 -16.00
CA VAL A 33 -13.29 -15.79 -14.56
C VAL A 33 -14.76 -15.81 -14.17
N LYS A 34 -15.64 -15.15 -14.94
CA LYS A 34 -17.09 -15.15 -14.67
C LYS A 34 -17.75 -16.51 -14.84
N PHE A 35 -17.25 -17.34 -15.75
CA PHE A 35 -17.77 -18.70 -15.94
C PHE A 35 -17.32 -19.62 -14.79
N MET A 36 -16.10 -19.45 -14.28
CA MET A 36 -15.56 -20.26 -13.18
C MET A 36 -15.99 -19.79 -11.79
N TYR A 37 -16.20 -18.49 -11.61
CA TYR A 37 -16.45 -17.89 -10.30
C TYR A 37 -17.95 -17.77 -10.01
N ASN A 38 -18.47 -18.60 -9.09
CA ASN A 38 -19.85 -18.50 -8.63
C ASN A 38 -19.98 -17.42 -7.54
N SER A 39 -20.54 -16.26 -7.90
CA SER A 39 -20.73 -15.11 -7.00
C SER A 39 -21.74 -15.34 -5.87
N SER A 40 -22.37 -16.51 -5.81
CA SER A 40 -23.38 -16.85 -4.79
C SER A 40 -22.77 -17.12 -3.41
N HIS A 41 -21.45 -17.32 -3.31
CA HIS A 41 -20.77 -17.55 -2.04
C HIS A 41 -20.27 -16.23 -1.44
N SER A 42 -20.64 -15.94 -0.19
CA SER A 42 -20.14 -14.79 0.53
C SER A 42 -18.67 -14.99 0.93
N HIS A 43 -17.83 -14.02 0.56
CA HIS A 43 -16.43 -13.97 1.01
C HIS A 43 -16.37 -13.45 2.44
N HIS A 44 -16.58 -14.33 3.43
CA HIS A 44 -16.48 -13.95 4.84
C HIS A 44 -15.12 -13.33 5.19
N TYR A 45 -14.05 -13.74 4.50
CA TYR A 45 -12.69 -13.21 4.66
C TYR A 45 -12.44 -11.84 3.99
N LEU A 46 -13.37 -11.34 3.18
CA LEU A 46 -13.33 -9.98 2.60
C LEU A 46 -14.46 -9.10 3.17
N SER A 47 -14.97 -9.45 4.35
CA SER A 47 -16.09 -8.76 4.99
C SER A 47 -15.69 -8.15 6.34
N GLY A 48 -16.40 -7.11 6.77
CA GLY A 48 -16.09 -6.38 7.99
C GLY A 48 -14.72 -5.70 7.94
N ASP A 49 -13.94 -5.82 9.01
CA ASP A 49 -12.61 -5.21 9.16
C ASP A 49 -11.54 -5.80 8.24
N PHE A 50 -11.85 -6.92 7.56
CA PHE A 50 -10.99 -7.55 6.56
C PHE A 50 -11.31 -7.12 5.13
N ALA A 51 -12.33 -6.27 4.94
CA ALA A 51 -12.64 -5.73 3.64
C ALA A 51 -11.52 -4.78 3.17
N PRO A 52 -11.21 -4.76 1.86
CA PRO A 52 -10.24 -3.82 1.32
C PRO A 52 -10.70 -2.38 1.54
N VAL A 53 -9.81 -1.53 2.05
CA VAL A 53 -10.05 -0.09 2.15
C VAL A 53 -10.08 0.48 0.73
N ARG A 54 -11.18 1.12 0.35
CA ARG A 54 -11.40 1.60 -1.03
C ARG A 54 -10.50 2.76 -1.44
N LEU A 55 -9.96 3.48 -0.47
CA LEU A 55 -9.17 4.68 -0.65
C LEU A 55 -7.90 4.54 0.15
N GLU A 56 -6.77 4.84 -0.48
CA GLU A 56 -5.49 4.94 0.22
C GLU A 56 -5.56 6.11 1.20
N THR A 57 -5.17 5.87 2.46
CA THR A 57 -5.12 6.92 3.49
C THR A 57 -3.92 7.83 3.20
N PRO A 58 -4.12 9.16 3.00
CA PRO A 58 -3.01 10.07 2.78
C PRO A 58 -2.11 10.14 4.03
N PRO A 59 -0.81 10.48 3.86
CA PRO A 59 0.09 10.66 5.00
C PRO A 59 -0.50 11.66 5.99
N THR A 60 -0.77 11.19 7.20
CA THR A 60 -1.31 12.01 8.29
C THR A 60 -0.22 12.22 9.33
N ALA A 61 0.06 13.49 9.63
CA ALA A 61 0.97 13.86 10.71
C ALA A 61 0.23 13.88 12.05
N ASP A 62 0.97 13.70 13.14
CA ASP A 62 0.52 13.95 14.51
C ASP A 62 -0.75 13.18 14.93
N LEU A 63 -0.73 11.86 14.77
CA LEU A 63 -1.82 11.01 15.28
C LEU A 63 -1.97 11.20 16.79
N PRO A 64 -3.20 11.30 17.32
CA PRO A 64 -3.43 11.47 18.75
C PRO A 64 -2.91 10.26 19.51
N VAL A 65 -1.95 10.50 20.41
CA VAL A 65 -1.35 9.48 21.27
C VAL A 65 -1.92 9.61 22.67
N SER A 66 -2.42 8.51 23.23
CA SER A 66 -2.67 8.38 24.65
C SER A 66 -1.51 7.65 25.32
N GLY A 67 -1.01 8.18 26.44
CA GLY A 67 0.16 7.63 27.14
C GLY A 67 1.49 8.17 26.62
N SER A 68 2.58 7.41 26.80
CA SER A 68 3.92 7.78 26.36
C SER A 68 4.42 6.76 25.35
N LEU A 69 4.75 7.21 24.14
CA LEU A 69 5.46 6.36 23.17
C LEU A 69 6.90 6.20 23.66
N PRO A 70 7.45 4.97 23.71
CA PRO A 70 8.85 4.80 24.04
C PRO A 70 9.68 5.49 22.95
N VAL A 71 10.40 6.54 23.31
CA VAL A 71 11.46 7.05 22.45
C VAL A 71 12.44 5.91 22.26
N SER A 72 12.67 5.52 21.00
CA SER A 72 13.82 4.69 20.67
C SER A 72 15.03 5.50 21.08
N ASP A 73 15.53 5.27 22.29
CA ASP A 73 16.65 5.99 22.86
C ASP A 73 17.85 5.80 21.94
N SER A 74 18.01 6.77 21.05
CA SER A 74 19.17 6.88 20.16
C SER A 74 20.46 6.93 20.98
N PHE A 75 20.36 7.20 22.28
CA PHE A 75 21.45 7.06 23.26
C PHE A 75 22.04 5.64 23.29
N LEU A 76 21.24 4.58 23.28
CA LEU A 76 21.75 3.20 23.34
C LEU A 76 22.42 2.78 22.02
N TYR A 77 21.84 3.14 20.87
CA TYR A 77 22.46 2.85 19.56
C TYR A 77 23.75 3.66 19.34
N LYS A 78 23.80 4.90 19.85
CA LYS A 78 24.98 5.77 19.76
C LYS A 78 26.09 5.34 20.72
N PHE A 79 25.76 4.79 21.89
CA PHE A 79 26.73 4.12 22.76
C PHE A 79 27.26 2.82 22.12
N TYR A 80 26.39 1.99 21.54
CA TYR A 80 26.80 0.72 20.93
C TYR A 80 27.71 0.93 19.71
N CYS A 81 27.41 1.92 18.85
CA CYS A 81 28.29 2.29 17.73
C CYS A 81 29.59 3.02 18.14
N PHE A 82 29.71 3.51 19.37
CA PHE A 82 30.95 4.11 19.89
C PHE A 82 31.85 3.08 20.60
N LEU A 83 31.29 1.93 20.99
CA LEU A 83 31.99 0.87 21.71
C LEU A 83 32.52 -0.25 20.78
N ILE A 84 32.27 -0.17 19.48
CA ILE A 84 32.87 -1.00 18.42
C ILE A 84 33.84 -0.13 17.64
#